data_AF-I7K1R0-F1
#
_entry.id   AF-I7K1R0-F1
#
_cell.length_a   1.000
_cell.length_b   1.000
_cell.length_c   1.000
_cell.angle_alpha   90.00
_cell.angle_beta   90.00
_cell.angle_gamma   90.00
#
_symmetry.space_group_name_H-M   'P 1'
#
loop_
_entity.id
_entity.type
_entity.pdbx_description
1 polymer ?
#
loop_
_entity_poly.entity_id
_entity_poly.type
_entity_poly.pdbx_seq_one_letter_code
_entity_poly.pdbx_strand_id
1 'polypeptide(L)'
;MLSNIIYGGNFIENEIPKEFGFTEDKIFGWVMENEEFCLYVLRIILPFLEIKEIVEFNKQDSLGNDQQEAKDIRLDVKVVDKDGCIFDIEMQTSPSKYLGRRLRYYQSTIDGAKVLKPGHDYSELPDTFIIFLCSFNPSEAFSKVDNRAVHFFKRSIPKIMR
;
A
#
# COMPACT_ATOMS: atom_id res chain seq x y z
N MET A 1 -23.64 24.19 -29.48
CA MET A 1 -23.34 25.61 -29.77
C MET A 1 -22.63 26.17 -28.55
N LEU A 2 -21.31 26.36 -28.63
CA LEU A 2 -20.59 27.19 -27.67
C LEU A 2 -20.62 28.61 -28.22
N SER A 3 -21.26 29.53 -27.51
CA SER A 3 -21.31 30.94 -27.86
C SER A 3 -19.98 31.60 -27.47
N ASN A 4 -19.16 31.95 -28.46
CA ASN A 4 -17.97 32.76 -28.25
C ASN A 4 -18.37 34.23 -28.15
N ILE A 5 -18.15 34.85 -26.99
CA ILE A 5 -18.13 36.31 -26.84
C ILE A 5 -16.67 36.73 -26.96
N ILE A 6 -16.35 37.47 -28.03
CA ILE A 6 -15.03 38.07 -28.24
C ILE A 6 -15.05 39.45 -27.58
N TYR A 7 -14.34 39.58 -26.46
CA TYR A 7 -13.82 40.87 -26.00
C TYR A 7 -12.30 40.82 -26.05
N GLY A 8 -11.71 41.82 -26.70
CA GLY A 8 -10.26 41.94 -26.85
C GLY A 8 -9.55 41.86 -25.50
N GLY A 9 -8.69 40.87 -25.37
CA GLY A 9 -7.87 40.62 -24.19
C GLY A 9 -6.93 39.48 -24.53
N ASN A 10 -5.66 39.60 -24.11
CA ASN A 10 -4.66 38.57 -24.29
C ASN A 10 -5.23 37.20 -23.91
N PHE A 11 -5.11 36.23 -24.82
CA PHE A 11 -5.38 34.82 -24.52
C PHE A 11 -4.40 34.38 -23.44
N ILE A 12 -4.83 34.42 -22.18
CA ILE A 12 -4.21 33.60 -21.16
C ILE A 12 -4.78 32.21 -21.43
N GLU A 13 -3.96 31.33 -22.02
CA GLU A 13 -4.22 29.89 -21.90
C GLU A 13 -4.34 29.62 -20.40
N ASN A 14 -5.56 29.43 -19.91
CA ASN A 14 -5.75 28.91 -18.58
C ASN A 14 -5.14 27.52 -18.61
N GLU A 15 -3.94 27.37 -18.06
CA GLU A 15 -3.32 26.06 -17.85
C GLU A 15 -4.35 25.20 -17.13
N ILE A 16 -4.77 24.11 -17.78
CA ILE A 16 -5.65 23.12 -17.15
C ILE A 16 -4.89 22.64 -15.90
N PRO A 17 -5.45 22.80 -14.69
CA PRO A 17 -4.76 22.37 -13.48
C PRO A 17 -4.31 20.93 -13.63
N LYS A 18 -3.04 20.66 -13.36
CA LYS A 18 -2.51 19.30 -13.40
C LYS A 18 -3.30 18.43 -12.42
N GLU A 19 -4.11 17.52 -12.93
CA GLU A 19 -4.84 16.55 -12.11
C GLU A 19 -3.88 15.47 -11.60
N PHE A 20 -3.89 15.21 -10.30
CA PHE A 20 -3.12 14.13 -9.68
C PHE A 20 -4.07 13.02 -9.24
N GLY A 21 -3.80 11.80 -9.68
CA GLY A 21 -4.60 10.63 -9.32
C GLY A 21 -4.24 10.06 -7.94
N PHE A 22 -5.13 9.23 -7.39
CA PHE A 22 -4.89 8.50 -6.13
C PHE A 22 -3.64 7.62 -6.16
N THR A 23 -3.22 7.15 -7.34
CA THR A 23 -2.05 6.27 -7.50
C THR A 23 -0.71 7.00 -7.42
N GLU A 24 -0.71 8.34 -7.35
CA GLU A 24 0.51 9.13 -7.16
C GLU A 24 0.98 9.01 -5.71
N ASP A 25 2.23 8.61 -5.48
CA ASP A 25 2.78 8.27 -4.15
C ASP A 25 2.47 9.30 -3.05
N LYS A 26 2.58 10.60 -3.38
CA LYS A 26 2.29 11.68 -2.43
C LYS A 26 0.80 11.77 -2.07
N ILE A 27 -0.07 11.63 -3.07
CA ILE A 27 -1.52 11.68 -2.89
C ILE A 27 -1.99 10.43 -2.15
N PHE A 28 -1.49 9.26 -2.55
CA PHE A 28 -1.74 8.00 -1.86
C PHE A 28 -1.42 8.11 -0.37
N GLY A 29 -0.20 8.55 -0.04
CA GLY A 29 0.23 8.71 1.34
C GLY A 29 -0.65 9.69 2.13
N TRP A 30 -1.00 10.85 1.55
CA TRP A 30 -1.87 11.82 2.23
C TRP A 30 -3.30 11.32 2.44
N VAL A 31 -3.86 10.59 1.49
CA VAL A 31 -5.22 10.06 1.62
C VAL A 31 -5.25 8.93 2.65
N MET A 32 -4.24 8.07 2.65
CA MET A 32 -4.14 6.94 3.58
C MET A 32 -3.73 7.34 5.00
N GLU A 33 -3.17 8.55 5.21
CA GLU A 33 -2.99 9.16 6.54
C GLU A 33 -4.30 9.38 7.30
N ASN A 34 -5.42 9.49 6.59
CA ASN A 34 -6.72 9.51 7.24
C ASN A 34 -7.03 8.10 7.77
N GLU A 35 -6.93 7.92 9.10
CA GLU A 35 -7.10 6.63 9.76
C GLU A 35 -8.48 6.00 9.48
N GLU A 36 -9.56 6.78 9.45
CA GLU A 36 -10.89 6.28 9.14
C GLU A 36 -10.96 5.72 7.70
N PHE A 37 -10.36 6.43 6.75
CA PHE A 37 -10.27 5.98 5.36
C PHE A 37 -9.40 4.73 5.22
N CYS A 38 -8.22 4.71 5.87
CA CYS A 38 -7.33 3.55 5.88
C CYS A 38 -8.02 2.32 6.46
N LEU A 39 -8.69 2.46 7.60
CA LEU A 39 -9.47 1.40 8.23
C LEU A 39 -10.60 0.92 7.32
N TYR A 40 -11.27 1.83 6.64
CA TYR A 40 -12.31 1.49 5.66
C TYR A 40 -11.75 0.66 4.48
N VAL A 41 -10.60 1.05 3.94
CA VAL A 41 -9.90 0.29 2.88
C VAL A 41 -9.51 -1.10 3.37
N LEU A 42 -8.90 -1.22 4.55
CA LEU A 42 -8.50 -2.50 5.13
C LEU A 42 -9.70 -3.44 5.33
N ARG A 43 -10.83 -2.94 5.83
CA ARG A 43 -12.07 -3.72 5.98
C ARG A 43 -12.64 -4.20 4.65
N ILE A 44 -12.47 -3.44 3.57
CA ILE A 44 -12.90 -3.86 2.23
C ILE A 44 -12.01 -5.00 1.71
N ILE A 45 -10.69 -4.89 1.92
CA ILE A 45 -9.72 -5.86 1.40
C ILE A 45 -9.74 -7.15 2.21
N LEU A 46 -9.84 -7.04 3.53
CA LEU A 46 -9.76 -8.14 4.50
C LEU A 46 -11.02 -8.17 5.40
N PRO A 47 -12.23 -8.35 4.83
CA PRO A 47 -13.48 -8.27 5.59
C PRO A 47 -13.60 -9.35 6.67
N PHE A 48 -12.88 -10.46 6.51
CA PHE A 48 -12.88 -11.59 7.44
C PHE A 48 -12.10 -11.32 8.74
N LEU A 49 -11.24 -10.31 8.77
CA LEU A 49 -10.50 -9.94 9.99
C LEU A 49 -11.33 -9.07 10.95
N GLU A 50 -12.45 -8.50 10.49
CA GLU A 50 -13.30 -7.62 11.29
C GLU A 50 -12.57 -6.50 12.06
N ILE A 51 -11.48 -5.96 11.49
CA ILE A 51 -10.57 -4.97 12.09
C ILE A 51 -11.38 -3.84 12.74
N LYS A 52 -11.24 -3.62 14.05
CA LYS A 52 -12.11 -2.68 14.80
C LYS A 52 -11.57 -1.25 14.81
N GLU A 53 -10.28 -1.09 15.01
CA GLU A 53 -9.63 0.20 15.17
C GLU A 53 -8.14 0.09 14.82
N ILE A 54 -7.56 1.21 14.40
CA ILE A 54 -6.12 1.39 14.22
C ILE A 54 -5.60 2.06 15.49
N VAL A 55 -4.52 1.55 16.07
CA VAL A 55 -3.90 2.09 17.30
C VAL A 55 -2.51 2.67 17.06
N GLU A 56 -1.87 2.31 15.94
CA GLU A 56 -0.60 2.88 15.51
C GLU A 56 -0.66 3.19 14.01
N PHE A 57 -0.23 4.40 13.64
CA PHE A 57 -0.10 4.83 12.26
C PHE A 57 1.30 5.40 12.03
N ASN A 58 2.04 4.85 11.06
CA ASN A 58 3.36 5.34 10.66
C ASN A 58 3.42 5.52 9.14
N LYS A 59 3.64 6.77 8.71
CA LYS A 59 3.95 7.10 7.32
C LYS A 59 5.45 7.04 7.10
N GLN A 60 5.89 6.40 6.02
CA GLN A 60 7.29 6.37 5.60
C GLN A 60 8.21 5.81 6.70
N ASP A 61 7.81 4.67 7.25
CA ASP A 61 8.60 3.95 8.23
C ASP A 61 9.82 3.35 7.53
N SER A 62 10.98 3.97 7.71
CA SER A 62 12.26 3.41 7.28
C SER A 62 12.67 2.35 8.29
N LEU A 63 12.53 1.08 7.91
CA LEU A 63 13.00 -0.03 8.73
C LEU A 63 14.38 -0.45 8.26
N GLY A 64 15.36 -0.14 9.11
CA GLY A 64 16.75 -0.53 8.99
C GLY A 64 17.17 -1.27 10.25
N ASN A 65 18.14 -2.17 10.09
CA ASN A 65 18.84 -2.75 11.23
C ASN A 65 20.12 -1.92 11.37
N ASP A 66 20.21 -1.05 12.37
CA ASP A 66 21.38 -0.16 12.60
C ASP A 66 22.73 -0.91 12.72
N GLN A 67 22.69 -2.25 12.79
CA GLN A 67 23.82 -3.14 12.95
C GLN A 67 24.16 -3.99 11.71
N GLN A 68 23.43 -3.87 10.59
CA GLN A 68 23.73 -4.62 9.36
C GLN A 68 23.78 -3.72 8.11
N GLU A 69 24.68 -4.02 7.19
CA GLU A 69 24.75 -3.47 5.81
C GLU A 69 23.55 -3.92 4.93
N ALA A 70 22.36 -4.03 5.51
CA ALA A 70 21.15 -4.46 4.83
C ALA A 70 20.41 -3.26 4.22
N LYS A 71 19.58 -3.51 3.20
CA LYS A 71 18.85 -2.47 2.49
C LYS A 71 17.62 -2.04 3.30
N ASP A 72 17.54 -0.77 3.70
CA ASP A 72 16.33 -0.24 4.33
C ASP A 72 15.10 -0.42 3.43
N ILE A 73 13.99 -0.82 4.06
CA ILE A 73 12.68 -0.77 3.42
C ILE A 73 11.98 0.51 3.85
N ARG A 74 11.26 1.12 2.91
CA ARG A 74 10.37 2.24 3.18
C ARG A 74 8.96 1.73 2.99
N LEU A 75 8.22 1.67 4.08
CA LEU A 75 6.81 1.33 4.06
C LEU A 75 6.00 2.59 3.75
N ASP A 76 5.16 2.55 2.72
CA ASP A 76 4.35 3.70 2.34
C ASP A 76 3.36 4.05 3.47
N VAL A 77 2.62 3.05 3.93
CA VAL A 77 1.64 3.14 5.01
C VAL A 77 1.73 1.90 5.89
N LYS A 78 2.28 2.04 7.10
CA LYS A 78 2.26 0.99 8.12
C LYS A 78 1.23 1.33 9.19
N VAL A 79 0.34 0.39 9.48
CA VAL A 79 -0.61 0.50 10.59
C VAL A 79 -0.62 -0.75 11.46
N VAL A 80 -0.99 -0.59 12.72
CA VAL A 80 -1.21 -1.69 13.67
C VAL A 80 -2.61 -1.56 14.23
N ASP A 81 -3.36 -2.67 14.25
CA ASP A 81 -4.67 -2.71 14.89
C ASP A 81 -4.57 -3.00 16.39
N LYS A 82 -5.70 -2.91 17.09
CA LYS A 82 -5.77 -3.15 18.54
C LYS A 82 -5.36 -4.57 18.97
N ASP A 83 -5.41 -5.53 18.07
CA ASP A 83 -5.07 -6.93 18.33
C ASP A 83 -3.58 -7.21 18.02
N GLY A 84 -2.84 -6.17 17.62
CA GLY A 84 -1.41 -6.24 17.32
C GLY A 84 -1.10 -6.67 15.89
N CYS A 85 -2.11 -6.83 15.04
CA CYS A 85 -1.92 -7.20 13.65
C CYS A 85 -1.30 -6.04 12.86
N ILE A 86 -0.27 -6.34 12.08
CA ILE A 86 0.49 -5.35 11.32
C ILE A 86 0.02 -5.35 9.86
N PHE A 87 -0.27 -4.18 9.33
CA PHE A 87 -0.62 -3.99 7.92
C PHE A 87 0.36 -3.01 7.27
N ASP A 88 0.98 -3.46 6.19
CA ASP A 88 1.79 -2.63 5.30
C ASP A 88 1.07 -2.48 3.97
N ILE A 89 0.71 -1.26 3.59
CA ILE A 89 -0.10 -0.96 2.40
C ILE A 89 0.73 -0.15 1.42
N GLU A 90 0.91 -0.70 0.22
CA GLU A 90 1.88 -0.23 -0.77
C GLU A 90 1.18 0.00 -2.12
N MET A 91 1.36 1.19 -2.70
CA MET A 91 0.85 1.49 -4.05
C MET A 91 1.82 0.97 -5.12
N GLN A 92 1.31 0.31 -6.16
CA GLN A 92 2.12 -0.17 -7.29
C GLN A 92 1.50 0.21 -8.62
N THR A 93 2.14 1.16 -9.31
CA THR A 93 1.67 1.68 -10.59
C THR A 93 2.26 0.97 -11.81
N SER A 94 3.29 0.15 -11.61
CA SER A 94 3.99 -0.56 -12.68
C SER A 94 4.28 -2.02 -12.32
N PRO A 95 4.14 -2.96 -13.27
CA PRO A 95 4.51 -4.36 -13.04
C PRO A 95 6.01 -4.50 -12.74
N SER A 96 6.34 -5.26 -11.70
CA SER A 96 7.71 -5.62 -11.38
C SER A 96 7.88 -7.13 -11.26
N LYS A 97 8.87 -7.68 -11.97
CA LYS A 97 9.24 -9.10 -11.89
C LYS A 97 9.82 -9.52 -10.52
N TYR A 98 10.03 -8.55 -9.63
CA TYR A 98 10.61 -8.75 -8.30
C TYR A 98 9.60 -8.61 -7.16
N LEU A 99 8.31 -8.46 -7.47
CA LEU A 99 7.28 -8.19 -6.47
C LEU A 99 7.22 -9.28 -5.38
N GLY A 100 7.33 -10.56 -5.75
CA GLY A 100 7.42 -11.66 -4.77
C GLY A 100 8.68 -11.62 -3.89
N ARG A 101 9.83 -11.18 -4.43
CA ARG A 101 11.06 -11.01 -3.64
C ARG A 101 10.95 -9.84 -2.67
N ARG A 102 10.33 -8.73 -3.11
CA ARG A 102 10.06 -7.56 -2.24
C ARG A 102 9.17 -7.97 -1.08
N LEU A 103 8.07 -8.69 -1.34
CA LEU A 103 7.15 -9.15 -0.31
C LEU A 103 7.86 -9.97 0.78
N ARG A 104 8.66 -10.97 0.39
CA ARG A 104 9.45 -11.76 1.36
C ARG A 104 10.42 -10.91 2.17
N TYR A 105 11.09 -9.97 1.50
CA TYR A 105 12.07 -9.11 2.17
C TYR A 105 11.38 -8.20 3.18
N TYR A 106 10.27 -7.59 2.81
CA TYR A 106 9.47 -6.75 3.69
C TYR A 106 8.97 -7.52 4.91
N GLN A 107 8.42 -8.72 4.70
CA GLN A 107 7.94 -9.58 5.80
C GLN A 107 9.07 -9.89 6.78
N SER A 108 10.20 -10.40 6.27
CA SER A 108 11.35 -10.75 7.11
C SER A 108 11.90 -9.54 7.87
N THR A 109 11.89 -8.35 7.26
CA THR A 109 12.37 -7.14 7.91
C THR A 109 11.41 -6.67 9.00
N ILE A 110 10.10 -6.74 8.78
CA ILE A 110 9.09 -6.40 9.81
C ILE A 110 9.22 -7.35 11.01
N ASP A 111 9.27 -8.66 10.76
CA ASP A 111 9.42 -9.70 11.78
C ASP A 111 10.69 -9.52 12.60
N GLY A 112 11.81 -9.23 11.93
CA GLY A 112 13.12 -9.10 12.56
C GLY A 112 13.39 -7.76 13.24
N ALA A 113 12.92 -6.64 12.67
CA ALA A 113 13.23 -5.30 13.19
C ALA A 113 12.32 -4.89 14.37
N LYS A 114 11.06 -5.35 14.37
CA LYS A 114 10.06 -4.87 15.36
C LYS A 114 9.57 -5.90 16.35
N VAL A 115 9.70 -7.19 16.03
CA VAL A 115 8.96 -8.22 16.78
C VAL A 115 9.89 -9.19 17.49
N LEU A 116 10.69 -9.95 16.75
CA LEU A 116 11.51 -11.02 17.34
C LEU A 116 12.91 -10.53 17.71
N LYS A 117 13.07 -10.13 18.97
CA LYS A 117 14.39 -9.90 19.57
C LYS A 117 15.04 -11.23 19.99
N PRO A 118 16.38 -11.29 20.11
CA PRO A 118 17.06 -12.49 20.60
C PRO A 118 16.47 -12.97 21.93
N GLY A 119 16.08 -14.24 21.99
CA GLY A 119 15.49 -14.88 23.18
C GLY A 119 13.96 -14.91 23.22
N HIS A 120 13.27 -14.32 22.25
CA HIS A 120 11.81 -14.40 22.10
C HIS A 120 11.39 -15.61 21.25
N ASP A 121 10.21 -16.16 21.52
CA ASP A 121 9.67 -17.33 20.82
C ASP A 121 8.93 -16.93 19.54
N TYR A 122 8.96 -17.77 18.50
CA TYR A 122 8.26 -17.50 17.24
C TYR A 122 6.74 -17.36 17.39
N SER A 123 6.14 -17.88 18.47
CA SER A 123 4.73 -17.67 18.81
C SER A 123 4.38 -16.21 19.16
N GLU A 124 5.39 -15.36 19.39
CA GLU A 124 5.21 -13.93 19.65
C GLU A 124 5.12 -13.10 18.36
N LEU A 125 5.26 -13.73 17.19
CA LEU A 125 5.04 -13.05 15.91
C LEU A 125 3.58 -12.65 15.73
N PRO A 126 3.25 -11.37 15.50
CA PRO A 126 1.91 -10.97 15.15
C PRO A 126 1.61 -11.39 13.71
N ASP A 127 0.32 -11.57 13.43
CA ASP A 127 -0.14 -11.65 12.06
C ASP A 127 0.26 -10.37 11.31
N THR A 128 0.89 -10.54 10.15
CA THR A 128 1.38 -9.44 9.31
C THR A 128 0.85 -9.59 7.89
N PHE A 129 0.33 -8.48 7.34
CA PHE A 129 -0.22 -8.42 6.00
C PHE A 129 0.50 -7.34 5.18
N ILE A 130 1.11 -7.75 4.06
CA ILE A 130 1.67 -6.83 3.06
C ILE A 130 0.71 -6.77 1.87
N ILE A 131 0.13 -5.60 1.64
CA ILE A 131 -0.97 -5.36 0.71
C ILE A 131 -0.50 -4.45 -0.42
N PHE A 132 -0.27 -5.02 -1.59
CA PHE A 132 -0.02 -4.22 -2.80
C PHE A 132 -1.34 -3.82 -3.48
N LEU A 133 -1.58 -2.52 -3.61
CA LEU A 133 -2.63 -1.95 -4.43
C LEU A 133 -2.07 -1.69 -5.83
N CYS A 134 -2.41 -2.55 -6.79
CA CYS A 134 -1.86 -2.48 -8.14
C CYS A 134 -2.84 -1.79 -9.12
N SER A 135 -2.35 -0.88 -9.95
CA SER A 135 -3.10 -0.32 -11.10
C SER A 135 -3.10 -1.25 -12.33
N PHE A 136 -2.49 -2.44 -12.21
CA PHE A 136 -2.34 -3.46 -13.24
C PHE A 136 -2.78 -4.82 -12.69
N ASN A 137 -2.93 -5.83 -13.57
CA ASN A 137 -3.24 -7.19 -13.12
C ASN A 137 -2.02 -7.80 -12.41
N PRO A 138 -2.06 -7.99 -11.07
CA PRO A 138 -0.91 -8.50 -10.34
C PRO A 138 -0.53 -9.92 -10.74
N SER A 139 -1.47 -10.73 -11.24
CA SER A 139 -1.17 -12.09 -11.71
C SER A 139 -0.08 -12.11 -12.79
N GLU A 140 0.06 -11.07 -13.60
CA GLU A 140 1.17 -10.96 -14.56
C GLU A 140 2.53 -10.72 -13.90
N ALA A 141 2.56 -9.95 -12.81
CA ALA A 141 3.79 -9.67 -12.06
C ALA A 141 4.27 -10.90 -11.27
N PHE A 142 3.34 -11.75 -10.81
CA PHE A 142 3.66 -12.96 -10.06
C PHE A 142 3.78 -14.23 -10.91
N SER A 143 3.22 -14.27 -12.12
CA SER A 143 3.28 -15.47 -13.00
C SER A 143 4.58 -15.59 -13.79
N LYS A 144 5.30 -14.49 -14.03
CA LYS A 144 6.43 -14.47 -14.98
C LYS A 144 7.75 -14.98 -14.39
N VAL A 145 7.91 -15.07 -13.07
CA VAL A 145 9.19 -15.45 -12.41
C VAL A 145 8.93 -16.10 -11.04
N ASP A 146 8.94 -17.44 -10.96
CA ASP A 146 8.73 -18.14 -9.68
C ASP A 146 9.92 -17.93 -8.72
N ASN A 147 9.71 -17.18 -7.63
CA ASN A 147 10.65 -16.99 -6.50
C ASN A 147 9.87 -16.62 -5.21
N ARG A 148 9.06 -17.58 -4.76
CA ARG A 148 7.79 -17.46 -4.01
C ARG A 148 7.83 -16.86 -2.59
N ALA A 149 6.92 -15.92 -2.34
CA ALA A 149 6.20 -15.79 -1.07
C ALA A 149 4.82 -16.49 -1.23
N VAL A 150 4.05 -16.70 -0.16
CA VAL A 150 2.67 -17.21 -0.31
C VAL A 150 1.77 -16.11 -0.92
N HIS A 151 0.91 -16.44 -1.89
CA HIS A 151 0.09 -15.47 -2.64
C HIS A 151 -1.38 -15.91 -2.72
N PHE A 152 -2.33 -14.98 -2.54
CA PHE A 152 -3.75 -15.21 -2.76
C PHE A 152 -4.40 -14.02 -3.50
N PHE A 153 -5.38 -14.32 -4.38
CA PHE A 153 -6.15 -13.31 -5.13
C PHE A 153 -7.66 -13.62 -5.10
N LYS A 154 -8.48 -12.60 -4.77
CA LYS A 154 -9.84 -12.35 -5.32
C LYS A 154 -10.30 -10.97 -4.81
N ARG A 155 -11.07 -10.15 -5.54
CA ARG A 155 -12.29 -10.41 -6.33
C ARG A 155 -12.40 -9.54 -7.61
N SER A 156 -13.05 -10.09 -8.64
CA SER A 156 -13.68 -9.36 -9.74
C SER A 156 -14.97 -8.69 -9.24
N ILE A 157 -15.03 -7.35 -9.27
CA ILE A 157 -16.23 -6.58 -8.92
C ILE A 157 -17.38 -7.04 -9.84
N PRO A 158 -18.54 -7.50 -9.32
CA PRO A 158 -19.70 -7.75 -10.18
C PRO A 158 -20.06 -6.44 -10.86
N LYS A 159 -20.39 -6.48 -12.15
CA LYS A 159 -21.07 -5.35 -12.79
C LYS A 159 -22.27 -5.00 -11.92
N ILE A 160 -22.27 -3.81 -11.32
CA ILE A 160 -23.50 -3.21 -10.85
C ILE A 160 -24.31 -3.00 -12.12
N MET A 161 -25.28 -3.90 -12.34
CA MET A 161 -26.27 -3.73 -13.39
C MET A 161 -27.09 -2.52 -12.96
N ARG A 162 -26.82 -1.38 -13.62
CA ARG A 162 -27.69 -0.21 -13.56
C ARG A 162 -29.00 -0.52 -14.26
#